data_AF-A0A662K6V9-F1
#
_entry.id   AF-A0A662K6V9-F1
#
_cell.length_a   1.000
_cell.length_b   1.000
_cell.length_c   1.000
_cell.angle_alpha   90.00
_cell.angle_beta   90.00
_cell.angle_gamma   90.00
#
_symmetry.space_group_name_H-M   'P 1'
#
loop_
_entity.id
_entity.type
_entity.pdbx_description
1 polymer ?
#
loop_
_entity_poly.entity_id
_entity_poly.type
_entity_poly.pdbx_seq_one_letter_code
_entity_poly.pdbx_strand_id
1 'polypeptide(L)'
;MLKIFNELKPFFEDNYRRIGVREYARLQKITPPTGSEILKKYYKEGLLKKERDGKRVLYFANKENKVFIDLSRIYWYIRFQKIGLMEYLNQKLLTPVVILFGSFSKAEVSEKSDIDLAVFVPKKKKIDLSGFEKRLKRKIQVFMFEKREEIKNPELLNNILNGYLLSGGW
;
A
#
# COMPACT_ATOMS: atom_id res chain seq x y z
N MET A 1 1.90 2.63 15.85
CA MET A 1 2.25 1.92 14.59
C MET A 1 3.52 1.14 14.84
N LEU A 2 3.56 -0.15 14.47
CA LEU A 2 4.73 -1.00 14.72
C LEU A 2 6.00 -0.41 14.11
N LYS A 3 7.15 -0.63 14.77
CA LYS A 3 8.45 -0.07 14.39
C LYS A 3 8.82 -0.34 12.91
N ILE A 4 8.57 -1.57 12.44
CA ILE A 4 8.82 -1.99 11.05
C ILE A 4 8.11 -1.13 10.01
N PHE A 5 6.87 -0.70 10.29
CA PHE A 5 6.10 0.12 9.34
C PHE A 5 6.66 1.52 9.20
N ASN A 6 7.28 2.07 10.24
CA ASN A 6 7.96 3.36 10.16
C ASN A 6 9.31 3.23 9.43
N GLU A 7 10.07 2.19 9.76
CA GLU A 7 11.42 1.98 9.19
C GLU A 7 11.38 1.62 7.70
N LEU A 8 10.38 0.84 7.27
CA LEU A 8 10.19 0.47 5.87
C LEU A 8 9.22 1.39 5.12
N LYS A 9 8.67 2.41 5.79
CA LYS A 9 7.73 3.39 5.20
C LYS A 9 8.13 3.87 3.80
N PRO A 10 9.39 4.32 3.55
CA PRO A 10 9.76 4.85 2.23
C PRO A 10 9.60 3.83 1.11
N PHE A 11 9.75 2.54 1.42
CA PHE A 11 9.65 1.43 0.47
C PHE A 11 8.21 0.95 0.30
N PHE A 12 7.32 1.17 1.29
CA PHE A 12 5.88 0.91 1.13
C PHE A 12 5.17 2.04 0.38
N GLU A 13 5.62 3.28 0.55
CA GLU A 13 5.08 4.44 -0.16
C GLU A 13 5.51 4.48 -1.63
N ASP A 14 6.67 3.92 -1.97
CA ASP A 14 7.11 3.68 -3.36
C ASP A 14 7.99 2.42 -3.41
N ASN A 15 7.44 1.35 -4.01
CA ASN A 15 8.09 0.05 -4.12
C ASN A 15 9.21 0.03 -5.18
N TYR A 16 9.32 1.05 -6.03
CA TYR A 16 10.39 1.18 -7.01
C TYR A 16 11.54 2.08 -6.53
N ARG A 17 11.37 2.69 -5.35
CA ARG A 17 12.35 3.61 -4.79
C ARG A 17 13.66 2.91 -4.47
N ARG A 18 14.76 3.56 -4.86
CA ARG A 18 16.14 3.16 -4.55
C ARG A 18 16.75 4.22 -3.65
N ILE A 19 17.20 3.83 -2.46
CA ILE A 19 17.63 4.76 -1.42
C ILE A 19 19.02 4.38 -0.91
N GLY A 20 19.93 5.34 -0.90
CA GLY A 20 21.23 5.18 -0.23
C GLY A 20 21.14 5.44 1.28
N VAL A 21 22.11 4.95 2.04
CA VAL A 21 22.13 5.07 3.53
C VAL A 21 21.94 6.51 4.02
N ARG A 22 22.62 7.50 3.41
CA ARG A 22 22.53 8.91 3.82
C ARG A 22 21.15 9.50 3.53
N GLU A 23 20.55 9.17 2.40
CA GLU A 23 19.22 9.62 2.05
C GLU A 23 18.17 9.02 3.00
N TYR A 24 18.26 7.71 3.25
CA TYR A 24 17.40 7.02 4.21
C TYR A 24 17.48 7.66 5.61
N ALA A 25 18.70 7.88 6.10
CA ALA A 25 18.95 8.50 7.40
C ALA A 25 18.32 9.90 7.49
N ARG A 26 18.42 10.72 6.44
CA ARG A 26 17.76 12.03 6.35
C ARG A 26 16.24 11.94 6.38
N LEU A 27 15.65 11.02 5.60
CA LEU A 27 14.19 10.82 5.56
C LEU A 27 13.63 10.38 6.91
N GLN A 28 14.36 9.51 7.61
CA GLN A 28 13.98 8.97 8.91
C GLN A 28 14.40 9.84 10.09
N LYS A 29 15.16 10.93 9.84
CA LYS A 29 15.73 11.82 10.86
C LYS A 29 16.60 11.07 11.90
N ILE A 30 17.46 10.19 11.42
CA ILE A 30 18.40 9.39 12.22
C ILE A 30 19.83 9.55 11.72
N THR A 31 20.80 8.99 12.45
CA THR A 31 22.20 9.02 12.02
C THR A 31 22.48 8.03 10.89
N PRO A 32 23.47 8.29 10.00
CA PRO A 32 23.84 7.35 8.95
C PRO A 32 24.25 5.95 9.45
N PRO A 33 24.99 5.78 10.57
CA PRO A 33 25.25 4.46 11.13
C PRO A 33 23.97 3.67 11.46
N THR A 34 23.02 4.30 12.18
CA THR A 34 21.73 3.67 12.50
C THR A 34 20.94 3.33 11.25
N GLY A 35 20.90 4.25 10.27
CA GLY A 35 20.27 3.99 8.98
C GLY A 35 20.90 2.82 8.24
N SER A 36 22.23 2.68 8.29
CA SER A 36 22.96 1.56 7.69
C SER A 36 22.58 0.24 8.35
N GLU A 37 22.50 0.20 9.68
CA GLU A 37 22.13 -0.97 10.45
C GLU A 37 20.71 -1.44 10.11
N ILE A 38 19.74 -0.52 10.08
CA ILE A 38 18.34 -0.83 9.73
C ILE A 38 18.24 -1.38 8.30
N LEU A 39 18.87 -0.73 7.32
CA LEU A 39 18.83 -1.19 5.94
C LEU A 39 19.51 -2.57 5.78
N LYS A 40 20.64 -2.80 6.46
CA LYS A 40 21.32 -4.10 6.47
C LYS A 40 20.46 -5.18 7.13
N LYS A 41 19.77 -4.87 8.22
CA LYS A 41 18.85 -5.78 8.90
C LYS A 41 17.77 -6.27 7.92
N TYR A 42 17.03 -5.36 7.30
CA TYR A 42 15.94 -5.73 6.40
C TYR A 42 16.40 -6.36 5.08
N TYR A 43 17.64 -6.08 4.65
CA TYR A 43 18.29 -6.85 3.60
C TYR A 43 18.58 -8.30 4.02
N LYS A 44 19.11 -8.52 5.23
CA LYS A 44 19.36 -9.88 5.76
C LYS A 44 18.06 -10.67 5.96
N GLU A 45 16.98 -10.01 6.34
CA GLU A 45 15.64 -10.61 6.46
C GLU A 45 14.96 -10.83 5.09
N GLY A 46 15.59 -10.41 3.99
CA GLY A 46 15.07 -10.59 2.63
C GLY A 46 13.89 -9.68 2.27
N LEU A 47 13.56 -8.69 3.10
CA LEU A 47 12.51 -7.69 2.83
C LEU A 47 12.99 -6.58 1.90
N LEU A 48 14.29 -6.30 1.89
CA LEU A 48 14.94 -5.39 0.95
C LEU A 48 15.94 -6.13 0.07
N LYS A 49 16.11 -5.65 -1.16
CA LYS A 49 17.23 -5.95 -2.03
C LYS A 49 18.20 -4.77 -2.03
N LYS A 50 19.41 -4.98 -2.55
CA LYS A 50 20.40 -3.93 -2.73
C LYS A 50 21.13 -4.09 -4.05
N GLU A 51 21.52 -2.96 -4.63
CA GLU A 51 22.34 -2.89 -5.84
C GLU A 51 23.51 -1.91 -5.62
N ARG A 52 24.54 -2.02 -6.46
CA ARG A 52 25.64 -1.06 -6.48
C ARG A 52 25.43 -0.10 -7.64
N ASP A 53 25.49 1.19 -7.34
CA ASP A 53 25.50 2.28 -8.30
C ASP A 53 26.83 3.02 -8.14
N GLY A 54 27.82 2.64 -8.96
CA GLY A 54 29.22 3.03 -8.78
C GLY A 54 29.75 2.64 -7.40
N LYS A 55 30.13 3.64 -6.60
CA LYS A 55 30.61 3.46 -5.22
C LYS A 55 29.48 3.42 -4.18
N ARG A 56 28.23 3.67 -4.57
CA ARG A 56 27.08 3.75 -3.67
C ARG A 56 26.34 2.43 -3.61
N VAL A 57 25.81 2.10 -2.43
CA VAL A 57 24.87 0.98 -2.25
C VAL A 57 23.48 1.56 -2.11
N LEU A 58 22.58 1.14 -2.98
CA LEU A 58 21.17 1.51 -2.96
C LEU A 58 20.35 0.32 -2.49
N TYR A 59 19.40 0.57 -1.60
CA TYR A 59 18.44 -0.42 -1.13
C TYR A 59 17.08 -0.14 -1.77
N PHE A 60 16.32 -1.20 -2.04
CA PHE A 60 14.97 -1.13 -2.61
C PHE A 60 14.11 -2.30 -2.15
N ALA A 61 12.80 -2.19 -2.32
CA ALA A 61 11.84 -3.20 -1.90
C ALA A 61 12.10 -4.56 -2.58
N ASN A 62 12.04 -5.65 -1.80
CA ASN A 62 12.01 -6.99 -2.38
C ASN A 62 10.57 -7.39 -2.75
N LYS A 63 10.11 -6.98 -3.93
CA LYS A 63 8.75 -7.24 -4.41
C LYS A 63 8.44 -8.72 -4.73
N GLU A 64 9.45 -9.59 -4.75
CA GLU A 64 9.26 -11.04 -4.90
C GLU A 64 9.00 -11.73 -3.54
N ASN A 65 9.26 -11.03 -2.44
CA ASN A 65 9.06 -11.56 -1.10
C ASN A 65 7.60 -11.37 -0.67
N LYS A 66 6.88 -12.48 -0.47
CA LYS A 66 5.48 -12.48 -0.01
C LYS A 66 5.28 -11.74 1.32
N VAL A 67 6.21 -11.85 2.25
CA VAL A 67 6.15 -11.14 3.54
C VAL A 67 6.26 -9.63 3.32
N PHE A 68 7.10 -9.16 2.39
CA PHE A 68 7.14 -7.74 2.06
C PHE A 68 5.82 -7.25 1.48
N ILE A 69 5.22 -8.03 0.55
CA ILE A 69 3.93 -7.70 -0.05
C ILE A 69 2.84 -7.59 1.03
N ASP A 70 2.77 -8.57 1.94
CA ASP A 70 1.77 -8.58 3.01
C ASP A 70 1.98 -7.44 4.01
N LEU A 71 3.23 -7.12 4.37
CA LEU A 71 3.55 -5.95 5.19
C LEU A 71 3.14 -4.64 4.49
N SER A 72 3.33 -4.54 3.17
CA SER A 72 2.90 -3.37 2.39
C SER A 72 1.38 -3.20 2.42
N ARG A 73 0.63 -4.30 2.24
CA ARG A 73 -0.84 -4.32 2.35
C ARG A 73 -1.31 -3.87 3.74
N ILE A 74 -0.72 -4.42 4.79
CA ILE A 74 -1.05 -4.07 6.19
C ILE A 74 -0.70 -2.61 6.48
N TYR A 75 0.44 -2.13 5.99
CA TYR A 75 0.84 -0.73 6.12
C TYR A 75 -0.25 0.20 5.55
N TRP A 76 -0.74 -0.08 4.34
CA TRP A 76 -1.79 0.72 3.71
C TRP A 76 -3.13 0.60 4.43
N TYR A 77 -3.50 -0.60 4.87
CA TYR A 77 -4.68 -0.80 5.71
C TYR A 77 -4.64 0.07 6.98
N ILE A 78 -3.54 0.03 7.73
CA ILE A 78 -3.36 0.87 8.93
C ILE A 78 -3.43 2.35 8.56
N ARG A 79 -2.85 2.76 7.42
CA ARG A 79 -2.94 4.15 6.94
C ARG A 79 -4.38 4.56 6.66
N PHE A 80 -5.18 3.70 6.03
CA PHE A 80 -6.60 3.97 5.74
C PHE A 80 -7.44 4.05 7.01
N GLN A 81 -7.19 3.16 7.97
CA GLN A 81 -7.83 3.20 9.29
C GLN A 81 -7.50 4.53 10.01
N LYS A 82 -6.22 4.89 10.08
CA LYS A 82 -5.76 6.09 10.80
C LYS A 82 -6.36 7.39 10.27
N ILE A 83 -6.64 7.48 8.96
CA ILE A 83 -7.23 8.68 8.36
C ILE A 83 -8.77 8.67 8.34
N GLY A 84 -9.39 7.61 8.89
CA GLY A 84 -10.84 7.42 8.95
C GLY A 84 -11.49 6.96 7.63
N LEU A 85 -10.71 6.50 6.64
CA LEU A 85 -11.28 6.13 5.33
C LEU A 85 -12.21 4.92 5.45
N MET A 86 -11.77 3.89 6.19
CA MET A 86 -12.56 2.68 6.37
C MET A 86 -13.84 2.94 7.17
N GLU A 87 -13.75 3.75 8.22
CA GLU A 87 -14.91 4.17 9.01
C GLU A 87 -15.93 4.93 8.14
N TYR A 88 -15.46 5.88 7.34
CA TYR A 88 -16.31 6.65 6.42
C TYR A 88 -17.03 5.75 5.41
N LEU A 89 -16.30 4.82 4.77
CA LEU A 89 -16.89 3.88 3.81
C LEU A 89 -17.92 2.98 4.50
N ASN A 90 -17.61 2.44 5.68
CA ASN A 90 -18.52 1.59 6.44
C ASN A 90 -19.82 2.31 6.83
N GLN A 91 -19.74 3.56 7.28
CA GLN A 91 -20.91 4.35 7.65
C GLN A 91 -21.76 4.76 6.44
N LYS A 92 -21.13 5.25 5.36
CA LYS A 92 -21.86 5.77 4.19
C LYS A 92 -22.48 4.67 3.34
N LEU A 93 -21.86 3.50 3.32
CA LEU A 93 -22.22 2.40 2.43
C LEU A 93 -22.83 1.19 3.15
N LEU A 94 -23.14 1.32 4.44
CA LEU A 94 -23.80 0.29 5.26
C LEU A 94 -22.98 -1.02 5.32
N THR A 95 -21.73 -0.90 5.79
CA THR A 95 -20.79 -2.04 5.98
C THR A 95 -20.51 -2.79 4.67
N PRO A 96 -19.92 -2.13 3.67
CA PRO A 96 -19.59 -2.74 2.38
C PRO A 96 -18.45 -3.76 2.52
N VAL A 97 -18.36 -4.67 1.54
CA VAL A 97 -17.11 -5.41 1.30
C VAL A 97 -16.16 -4.50 0.55
N VAL A 98 -14.98 -4.23 1.11
CA VAL A 98 -13.97 -3.35 0.51
C VAL A 98 -12.70 -4.12 0.26
N ILE A 99 -12.25 -4.14 -0.99
CA ILE A 99 -11.04 -4.83 -1.40
C ILE A 99 -10.06 -3.82 -2.02
N LEU A 100 -8.86 -3.75 -1.46
CA LEU A 100 -7.73 -3.05 -2.07
C LEU A 100 -7.13 -3.93 -3.15
N PHE A 101 -7.10 -3.47 -4.40
CA PHE A 101 -6.55 -4.24 -5.50
C PHE A 101 -5.53 -3.42 -6.30
N GLY A 102 -5.11 -3.95 -7.44
CA GLY A 102 -4.14 -3.29 -8.31
C GLY A 102 -2.75 -3.18 -7.68
N SER A 103 -2.07 -2.06 -7.96
CA SER A 103 -0.66 -1.87 -7.62
C SER A 103 -0.38 -1.98 -6.12
N PHE A 104 -1.31 -1.52 -5.28
CA PHE A 104 -1.20 -1.55 -3.82
C PHE A 104 -1.30 -2.97 -3.24
N SER A 105 -2.11 -3.84 -3.84
CA SER A 105 -2.16 -5.25 -3.45
C SER A 105 -0.92 -6.02 -3.93
N LYS A 106 -0.32 -5.64 -5.06
CA LYS A 106 0.80 -6.37 -5.68
C LYS A 106 2.20 -5.90 -5.26
N ALA A 107 2.29 -4.89 -4.40
CA ALA A 107 3.53 -4.18 -4.09
C ALA A 107 4.23 -3.60 -5.35
N GLU A 108 3.42 -3.04 -6.25
CA GLU A 108 3.84 -2.35 -7.48
C GLU A 108 3.50 -0.85 -7.41
N VAL A 109 3.49 -0.29 -6.20
CA VAL A 109 3.15 1.12 -5.96
C VAL A 109 4.32 2.01 -6.34
N SER A 110 4.05 3.07 -7.09
CA SER A 110 4.94 4.21 -7.29
C SER A 110 4.38 5.45 -6.60
N GLU A 111 5.13 6.55 -6.51
CA GLU A 111 4.62 7.84 -6.00
C GLU A 111 3.38 8.36 -6.76
N LYS A 112 3.20 7.95 -8.02
CA LYS A 112 2.10 8.38 -8.89
C LYS A 112 0.92 7.41 -8.94
N SER A 113 1.04 6.24 -8.32
CA SER A 113 -0.02 5.22 -8.36
C SER A 113 -1.27 5.68 -7.62
N ASP A 114 -2.41 5.46 -8.26
CA ASP A 114 -3.73 5.63 -7.63
C ASP A 114 -4.04 4.46 -6.70
N ILE A 115 -4.94 4.69 -5.75
CA ILE A 115 -5.43 3.66 -4.82
C ILE A 115 -6.72 3.07 -5.41
N ASP A 116 -6.66 1.82 -5.86
CA ASP A 116 -7.79 1.11 -6.45
C ASP A 116 -8.57 0.32 -5.40
N LEU A 117 -9.84 0.66 -5.21
CA LEU A 117 -10.75 -0.02 -4.28
C LEU A 117 -11.94 -0.60 -5.04
N ALA A 118 -12.17 -1.90 -4.87
CA ALA A 118 -13.43 -2.53 -5.24
C ALA A 118 -14.34 -2.54 -4.02
N VAL A 119 -15.57 -2.07 -4.21
CA VAL A 119 -16.53 -1.88 -3.13
C VAL A 119 -17.85 -2.55 -3.50
N PHE A 120 -18.20 -3.60 -2.78
CA PHE A 120 -19.47 -4.30 -2.98
C PHE A 120 -20.51 -3.80 -1.99
N VAL A 121 -21.64 -3.35 -2.52
CA VAL A 121 -22.72 -2.69 -1.77
C VAL A 121 -24.08 -3.16 -2.28
N PRO A 122 -25.11 -3.28 -1.42
CA PRO A 122 -26.46 -3.61 -1.89
C PRO A 122 -27.04 -2.58 -2.87
N LYS A 123 -26.59 -1.32 -2.79
CA LYS A 123 -27.02 -0.23 -3.66
C LYS A 123 -25.90 0.79 -3.84
N LYS A 124 -25.59 1.14 -5.09
CA LYS A 124 -24.58 2.15 -5.41
C LYS A 124 -24.97 3.52 -4.85
N LYS A 125 -23.99 4.23 -4.28
CA LYS A 125 -24.17 5.59 -3.73
C LYS A 125 -22.96 6.45 -4.09
N LYS A 126 -23.20 7.74 -4.31
CA LYS A 126 -22.10 8.70 -4.48
C LYS A 126 -21.42 8.95 -3.14
N ILE A 127 -20.09 8.95 -3.15
CA ILE A 127 -19.25 9.25 -2.00
C ILE A 127 -18.27 10.36 -2.36
N ASP A 128 -17.82 11.13 -1.37
CA ASP A 128 -16.78 12.15 -1.53
C ASP A 128 -15.51 11.71 -0.83
N LEU A 129 -14.44 11.55 -1.61
CA LEU A 129 -13.15 11.08 -1.14
C LEU A 129 -12.08 12.18 -1.14
N SER A 130 -12.40 13.39 -1.59
CA SER A 130 -11.45 14.48 -1.80
C SER A 130 -10.61 14.82 -0.55
N GLY A 131 -11.24 14.77 0.63
CA GLY A 131 -10.57 14.96 1.91
C GLY A 131 -9.53 13.88 2.22
N PHE A 132 -9.80 12.62 1.86
CA PHE A 132 -8.87 11.50 2.06
C PHE A 132 -7.74 11.53 1.03
N GLU A 133 -8.05 11.85 -0.23
CA GLU A 133 -7.05 12.00 -1.30
C GLU A 133 -6.01 13.06 -0.95
N LYS A 134 -6.44 14.22 -0.42
CA LYS A 134 -5.53 15.27 0.06
C LYS A 134 -4.60 14.78 1.18
N ARG A 135 -5.12 13.99 2.14
CA ARG A 135 -4.33 13.43 3.25
C ARG A 135 -3.35 12.34 2.78
N LEU A 136 -3.74 11.56 1.77
CA LEU A 136 -2.90 10.50 1.20
C LEU A 136 -1.95 11.02 0.11
N LYS A 137 -2.21 12.22 -0.43
CA LYS A 137 -1.53 12.81 -1.58
C LYS A 137 -1.60 11.91 -2.83
N ARG A 138 -2.72 11.17 -2.98
CA ARG A 138 -2.96 10.18 -4.03
C ARG A 138 -4.44 10.17 -4.35
N LYS A 139 -4.81 9.89 -5.60
CA LYS A 139 -6.22 9.69 -5.96
C LYS A 139 -6.70 8.34 -5.45
N ILE A 140 -8.00 8.26 -5.18
CA ILE A 140 -8.67 7.01 -4.82
C ILE A 140 -9.69 6.70 -5.91
N GLN A 141 -9.46 5.63 -6.64
CA GLN A 141 -10.41 5.12 -7.63
C GLN A 141 -11.29 4.06 -6.96
N VAL A 142 -12.61 4.28 -6.98
CA VAL A 142 -13.58 3.35 -6.40
C VAL A 142 -14.45 2.74 -7.48
N PHE A 143 -14.39 1.41 -7.56
CA PHE A 143 -15.22 0.59 -8.42
C PHE A 143 -16.34 -0.03 -7.58
N MET A 144 -17.57 0.49 -7.74
CA MET A 144 -18.73 0.00 -6.99
C MET A 144 -19.52 -1.04 -7.78
N PHE A 145 -19.81 -2.15 -7.12
CA PHE A 145 -20.56 -3.28 -7.67
C PHE A 145 -21.67 -3.68 -6.69
N GLU A 146 -22.81 -4.10 -7.20
CA GLU A 146 -23.83 -4.74 -6.34
C GLU A 146 -23.59 -6.25 -6.28
N LYS A 147 -23.12 -6.81 -7.40
CA LYS A 147 -22.79 -8.22 -7.53
C LYS A 147 -21.49 -8.41 -8.31
N ARG A 148 -20.74 -9.48 -8.02
CA ARG A 148 -19.48 -9.81 -8.72
C ARG A 148 -19.71 -10.11 -10.21
N GLU A 149 -20.89 -10.60 -10.57
CA GLU A 149 -21.29 -10.95 -11.93
C GLU A 149 -21.38 -9.72 -12.86
N GLU A 150 -21.41 -8.49 -12.31
CA GLU A 150 -21.30 -7.26 -13.09
C GLU A 150 -19.91 -7.08 -13.71
N ILE A 151 -18.88 -7.72 -13.15
CA ILE A 151 -17.49 -7.58 -13.58
C ILE A 151 -17.25 -8.50 -14.78
N LYS A 152 -17.60 -8.01 -15.98
CA LYS A 152 -17.47 -8.77 -17.23
C LYS A 152 -16.03 -9.03 -17.66
N ASN A 153 -15.08 -8.19 -17.23
CA ASN A 153 -13.66 -8.35 -17.57
C ASN A 153 -13.02 -9.38 -16.61
N PRO A 154 -12.58 -10.56 -17.11
CA PRO A 154 -12.01 -11.61 -16.26
C PRO A 154 -10.71 -11.21 -15.58
N GLU A 155 -9.87 -10.39 -16.22
CA GLU A 155 -8.61 -9.92 -15.63
C GLU A 155 -8.87 -8.96 -14.48
N LEU A 156 -9.82 -8.04 -14.64
CA LEU A 156 -10.24 -7.13 -13.58
C LEU A 156 -10.82 -7.91 -12.39
N LEU A 157 -11.71 -8.87 -12.67
CA LEU A 157 -12.28 -9.74 -11.64
C LEU A 157 -11.17 -10.49 -10.90
N ASN A 158 -10.22 -11.10 -11.61
CA ASN A 158 -9.10 -11.82 -11.00
C ASN A 158 -8.21 -10.89 -10.16
N ASN A 159 -7.95 -9.66 -10.63
CA ASN A 159 -7.20 -8.66 -9.86
C ASN A 159 -7.90 -8.26 -8.56
N ILE A 160 -9.24 -8.13 -8.59
CA ILE A 160 -10.04 -7.83 -7.41
C ILE A 160 -10.08 -9.02 -6.45
N LEU A 161 -10.33 -10.23 -6.94
CA LEU A 161 -10.43 -11.43 -6.09
C LEU A 161 -9.10 -11.78 -5.40
N ASN A 162 -7.96 -11.50 -6.04
CA ASN A 162 -6.63 -11.63 -5.44
C ASN A 162 -6.18 -10.37 -4.67
N GLY A 163 -7.08 -9.41 -4.47
CA GLY A 163 -6.86 -8.21 -3.69
C GLY A 163 -6.71 -8.48 -2.19
N TYR A 164 -6.53 -7.41 -1.42
CA TYR A 164 -6.47 -7.44 0.03
C TYR A 164 -7.79 -6.95 0.62
N LEU A 165 -8.49 -7.83 1.34
CA LEU A 165 -9.76 -7.52 1.99
C LEU A 165 -9.53 -6.52 3.14
N LEU A 166 -10.11 -5.32 3.02
CA LEU A 166 -10.00 -4.26 4.02
C LEU A 166 -11.18 -4.24 5.00
N SER A 167 -12.38 -4.63 4.55
CA SER A 167 -13.60 -4.63 5.37
C SER A 167 -14.65 -5.57 4.78
N GLY A 168 -15.57 -6.04 5.62
CA GLY A 168 -16.67 -6.93 5.24
C GLY A 168 -16.24 -8.39 5.05
N GLY A 169 -17.19 -9.20 4.60
CA GLY A 169 -17.01 -10.60 4.24
C GLY A 169 -18.01 -10.97 3.16
N TRP A 170 -17.67 -12.00 2.38
CA TRP A 170 -18.53 -12.59 1.36
C TRP A 170 -19.42 -13.67 1.96
#